data_AF-A0A7X6TXJ7-F1
#
_entry.id   AF-A0A7X6TXJ7-F1
#
_cell.length_a   1.000
_cell.length_b   1.000
_cell.length_c   1.000
_cell.angle_alpha   90.00
_cell.angle_beta   90.00
_cell.angle_gamma   90.00
#
_symmetry.space_group_name_H-M   'P 1'
#
loop_
_entity.id
_entity.type
_entity.pdbx_description
1 polymer ?
#
loop_
_entity_poly.entity_id
_entity_poly.type
_entity_poly.pdbx_seq_one_letter_code
_entity_poly.pdbx_strand_id
1 'polypeptide(L)'
;MQYLDYSAFSKKGLIEQLEYEEFTTKQAKYGADKCGADWYEQAVLKAQQYLEYSSFSRSGLIDQLKYEGFTQDQAVYAADEVFS
;
A
#
# COMPACT_ATOMS: atom_id res chain seq x y z
N MET A 1 -5.23 10.81 11.85
CA MET A 1 -4.74 9.66 11.07
C MET A 1 -5.75 9.23 9.99
N GLN A 2 -6.53 10.17 9.44
CA GLN A 2 -7.73 9.86 8.63
C GLN A 2 -7.45 9.65 7.12
N TYR A 3 -6.19 9.80 6.67
CA TYR A 3 -5.80 9.70 5.26
C TYR A 3 -5.48 8.26 4.83
N LEU A 4 -4.98 7.43 5.75
CA LEU A 4 -4.68 6.00 5.50
C LEU A 4 -5.94 5.12 5.55
N ASP A 5 -7.03 5.59 6.16
CA ASP A 5 -8.32 4.88 6.20
C ASP A 5 -9.10 4.96 4.88
N TYR A 6 -8.92 6.03 4.09
CA TYR A 6 -9.65 6.22 2.82
C TYR A 6 -8.94 5.61 1.61
N SER A 7 -7.63 5.38 1.70
CA SER A 7 -6.84 4.76 0.65
C SER A 7 -5.59 4.16 1.28
N ALA A 8 -5.50 2.83 1.32
CA ALA A 8 -4.27 2.18 1.75
C ALA A 8 -3.14 2.54 0.77
N PHE A 9 -1.93 2.77 1.27
CA PHE A 9 -0.79 3.11 0.42
C PHE A 9 0.39 2.20 0.70
N SER A 10 1.12 1.84 -0.36
CA SER A 10 2.50 1.41 -0.18
C SER A 10 3.34 2.59 0.29
N LYS A 11 4.49 2.31 0.92
CA LYS A 11 5.43 3.37 1.30
C LYS A 11 5.81 4.25 0.12
N LYS A 12 6.02 3.61 -1.05
CA LYS A 12 6.33 4.31 -2.29
C LYS A 12 5.15 5.16 -2.76
N GLY A 13 3.94 4.61 -2.76
CA GLY A 13 2.73 5.33 -3.14
C GLY A 13 2.45 6.54 -2.25
N LEU A 14 2.69 6.43 -0.93
CA LEU A 14 2.57 7.58 -0.03
C LEU A 14 3.60 8.67 -0.33
N ILE A 15 4.84 8.30 -0.68
CA ILE A 15 5.86 9.29 -1.08
C ILE A 15 5.42 10.00 -2.35
N GLU A 16 4.98 9.27 -3.37
CA GLU A 16 4.51 9.83 -4.64
C GLU A 16 3.29 10.74 -4.43
N GLN A 17 2.36 10.35 -3.55
CA GLN A 17 1.20 11.17 -3.18
C GLN A 17 1.63 12.48 -2.51
N LEU A 18 2.57 12.44 -1.58
CA LEU A 18 3.09 13.65 -0.92
C LEU A 18 3.86 14.55 -1.91
N GLU A 19 4.59 13.98 -2.86
CA GLU A 19 5.24 14.76 -3.93
C GLU A 19 4.21 15.43 -4.85
N TYR A 20 3.11 14.75 -5.16
CA TYR A 20 1.99 15.33 -5.89
C TYR A 20 1.33 16.49 -5.12
N GLU A 21 1.30 16.41 -3.79
CA GLU A 21 0.85 17.48 -2.86
C GLU A 21 1.91 18.58 -2.65
N GLU A 22 2.89 18.69 -3.56
CA GLU A 22 3.94 19.72 -3.60
C GLU A 22 4.95 19.68 -2.44
N PHE A 23 5.00 18.59 -1.66
CA PHE A 23 6.10 18.37 -0.74
C PHE A 23 7.38 18.01 -1.49
N THR A 24 8.52 18.48 -1.00
CA THR A 24 9.81 18.04 -1.55
C THR A 24 10.00 16.54 -1.32
N THR A 25 10.74 15.86 -2.19
CA THR A 25 11.12 14.43 -2.01
C THR A 25 11.69 14.15 -0.61
N LYS A 26 12.44 15.09 -0.05
CA LYS A 26 13.01 14.94 1.31
C LYS A 26 11.92 14.97 2.38
N GLN A 27 10.95 15.87 2.28
CA GLN A 27 9.82 15.95 3.20
C GLN A 27 8.89 14.74 3.05
N ALA A 28 8.59 14.32 1.82
CA ALA A 28 7.76 13.16 1.53
C ALA A 28 8.34 11.88 2.12
N LYS A 29 9.64 11.62 1.87
CA LYS A 29 10.36 10.48 2.47
C LYS A 29 10.38 10.55 3.99
N TYR A 30 10.66 11.72 4.55
CA TYR A 30 10.66 11.90 6.01
C TYR A 30 9.28 11.63 6.62
N GLY A 31 8.20 12.12 5.98
CA GLY A 31 6.83 11.88 6.40
C GLY A 31 6.47 10.40 6.37
N ALA A 32 6.74 9.72 5.25
CA ALA A 32 6.50 8.28 5.12
C ALA A 32 7.33 7.47 6.14
N ASP A 33 8.58 7.86 6.41
CA ASP A 33 9.42 7.17 7.39
C ASP A 33 8.97 7.38 8.85
N LYS A 34 8.27 8.48 9.15
CA LYS A 34 7.91 8.89 10.51
C LYS A 34 6.42 8.82 10.82
N CYS A 35 5.58 8.44 9.87
CA CYS A 35 4.13 8.35 10.09
C CYS A 35 3.72 7.16 10.98
N GLY A 36 4.61 6.19 11.21
CA GLY A 36 4.33 5.02 12.05
C GLY A 36 3.44 3.97 11.38
N ALA A 37 3.28 4.02 10.05
CA ALA A 37 2.50 3.03 9.32
C ALA A 37 3.15 1.64 9.37
N ASP A 38 2.34 0.62 9.62
CA ASP A 38 2.69 -0.76 9.34
C ASP A 38 2.41 -1.06 7.86
N TRP A 39 3.47 -1.22 7.08
CA TRP A 39 3.36 -1.44 5.65
C TRP A 39 2.82 -2.82 5.26
N TYR A 40 2.87 -3.81 6.16
CA TYR A 40 2.20 -5.09 5.96
C TYR A 40 0.69 -4.94 6.16
N GLU A 41 0.28 -4.25 7.22
CA GLU A 41 -1.13 -3.92 7.46
C GLU A 41 -1.72 -3.12 6.30
N GLN A 42 -1.00 -2.10 5.81
CA GLN A 42 -1.43 -1.33 4.63
C GLN A 42 -1.54 -2.20 3.37
N ALA A 43 -0.69 -3.21 3.20
CA ALA A 43 -0.79 -4.13 2.07
C ALA A 43 -2.06 -5.00 2.17
N VAL A 44 -2.37 -5.51 3.37
CA VAL A 44 -3.60 -6.29 3.63
C VAL A 44 -4.85 -5.45 3.36
N LEU A 45 -4.88 -4.21 3.87
CA LEU A 45 -5.99 -3.29 3.62
C LEU A 45 -6.19 -3.01 2.13
N LYS A 46 -5.10 -2.77 1.38
CA LYS A 46 -5.18 -2.59 -0.08
C LYS A 46 -5.68 -3.86 -0.78
N ALA A 47 -5.20 -5.04 -0.36
CA ALA A 47 -5.62 -6.33 -0.90
C ALA A 47 -7.13 -6.55 -0.72
N GLN A 48 -7.65 -6.27 0.49
CA GLN A 48 -9.08 -6.31 0.79
C GLN A 48 -9.87 -5.33 -0.09
N GLN A 49 -9.43 -4.07 -0.19
CA GLN A 49 -10.05 -3.07 -1.06
C GLN A 49 -10.15 -3.55 -2.52
N TYR A 50 -9.10 -4.15 -3.07
CA TYR A 50 -9.18 -4.68 -4.44
C TYR A 50 -10.22 -5.80 -4.57
N LEU A 51 -10.29 -6.71 -3.59
CA LEU A 51 -11.23 -7.82 -3.61
C LEU A 51 -12.70 -7.38 -3.43
N GLU A 52 -12.95 -6.23 -2.81
CA GLU A 52 -14.30 -5.65 -2.72
C GLU A 52 -14.83 -5.18 -4.09
N TYR A 53 -13.97 -4.67 -4.96
CA TYR A 53 -14.37 -4.09 -6.24
C TYR A 53 -14.04 -4.96 -7.46
N SER A 54 -13.20 -5.99 -7.31
CA SER A 54 -12.71 -6.80 -8.43
C SER A 54 -12.29 -8.19 -7.98
N SER A 55 -12.53 -9.20 -8.82
CA SER A 55 -12.04 -10.54 -8.55
C SER A 55 -10.59 -10.68 -9.00
N PHE A 56 -9.72 -11.16 -8.11
CA PHE A 56 -8.33 -11.48 -8.41
C PHE A 56 -8.04 -12.96 -8.11
N SER A 57 -7.08 -13.54 -8.83
CA SER A 57 -6.37 -14.73 -8.35
C SER A 57 -5.30 -14.30 -7.35
N ARG A 58 -4.85 -15.20 -6.47
CA ARG A 58 -3.75 -14.92 -5.53
C ARG A 58 -2.52 -14.33 -6.21
N SER A 59 -2.06 -14.93 -7.31
CA SER A 59 -0.91 -14.42 -8.06
C SER A 59 -1.18 -13.07 -8.71
N GLY A 60 -2.38 -12.87 -9.27
CA GLY A 60 -2.77 -11.59 -9.86
C GLY A 60 -2.81 -10.47 -8.83
N LEU A 61 -3.29 -10.75 -7.61
CA LEU A 61 -3.31 -9.79 -6.52
C LEU A 61 -1.90 -9.42 -6.06
N ILE A 62 -0.98 -10.39 -5.97
CA ILE A 62 0.44 -10.14 -5.65
C ILE A 62 1.06 -9.20 -6.69
N ASP A 63 0.83 -9.46 -7.98
CA ASP A 63 1.38 -8.61 -9.04
C ASP A 63 0.77 -7.20 -9.01
N GLN A 64 -0.53 -7.09 -8.71
CA GLN A 64 -1.20 -5.79 -8.56
C GLN A 64 -0.62 -4.99 -7.39
N LEU A 65 -0.42 -5.60 -6.22
CA LEU A 65 0.16 -4.90 -5.06
C LEU A 65 1.60 -4.46 -5.33
N LYS A 66 2.40 -5.26 -6.06
CA LYS A 66 3.74 -4.84 -6.48
C LYS A 66 3.71 -3.67 -7.44
N TYR A 67 2.75 -3.64 -8.36
CA TYR A 67 2.54 -2.50 -9.25
C TYR A 67 2.24 -1.22 -8.46
N GLU A 68 1.43 -1.33 -7.41
CA GLU A 68 1.13 -0.26 -6.43
C GLU A 68 2.34 0.12 -5.53
N GLY A 69 3.49 -0.53 -5.70
CA GLY A 69 4.74 -0.19 -5.03
C GLY A 69 4.95 -0.88 -3.68
N PHE A 70 4.16 -1.89 -3.32
CA PHE A 70 4.47 -2.77 -2.20
C PHE A 70 5.67 -3.65 -2.53
N THR A 71 6.46 -4.00 -1.51
CA THR A 71 7.54 -4.98 -1.67
C THR A 71 6.98 -6.38 -1.95
N GLN A 72 7.81 -7.27 -2.50
CA GLN A 72 7.42 -8.66 -2.75
C GLN A 72 6.86 -9.33 -1.48
N ASP A 73 7.53 -9.15 -0.33
CA ASP A 73 7.14 -9.79 0.92
C ASP A 73 5.80 -9.26 1.44
N GLN A 74 5.57 -7.94 1.36
CA GLN A 74 4.29 -7.32 1.71
C GLN A 74 3.15 -7.79 0.83
N ALA A 75 3.39 -7.88 -0.48
CA ALA A 75 2.39 -8.32 -1.44
C ALA A 75 2.02 -9.81 -1.24
N VAL A 76 3.01 -10.67 -1.00
CA VAL A 76 2.77 -12.09 -0.70
C VAL A 76 2.01 -12.24 0.61
N TYR A 77 2.46 -11.58 1.67
CA TYR A 77 1.80 -11.61 2.97
C TYR A 77 0.34 -11.18 2.86
N ALA A 78 0.09 -10.03 2.23
CA ALA A 78 -1.26 -9.51 2.08
C ALA A 78 -2.16 -10.44 1.27
N ALA A 79 -1.65 -11.05 0.20
CA ALA A 79 -2.40 -12.04 -0.55
C ALA A 79 -2.68 -13.30 0.31
N ASP A 80 -1.71 -13.79 1.08
CA ASP A 80 -1.95 -14.94 1.96
C ASP A 80 -3.03 -14.67 3.01
N GLU A 81 -3.02 -13.50 3.63
CA GLU A 81 -4.00 -13.11 4.66
C GLU A 81 -5.44 -12.96 4.12
N VAL A 82 -5.63 -12.55 2.86
CA VAL A 82 -6.99 -12.38 2.30
C VAL A 82 -7.54 -13.61 1.59
N PHE A 83 -6.67 -14.61 1.33
CA PHE A 83 -7.06 -15.90 0.72
C PHE A 83 -7.13 -17.04 1.76
N SER A 84 -6.80 -16.79 3.02
CA SER A 84 -6.87 -17.76 4.13
C SER A 84 -8.29 -18.07 4.60
#